data_AF-A0A7S8C989-F1
#
_entry.id   AF-A0A7S8C989-F1
#
_cell.length_a   1.000
_cell.length_b   1.000
_cell.length_c   1.000
_cell.angle_alpha   90.00
_cell.angle_beta   90.00
_cell.angle_gamma   90.00
#
_symmetry.space_group_name_H-M   'P 1'
#
loop_
_entity.id
_entity.type
_entity.pdbx_description
1 polymer ?
#
loop_
_entity_poly.entity_id
_entity_poly.type
_entity_poly.pdbx_seq_one_letter_code
_entity_poly.pdbx_strand_id
1 'polypeptide(L)'
;MEPFTELAENYTNMIHKVIHTLRIYQHHEEYYQIGLIALWEAHERFEDDKGDFAPYAYSYIKGKMLHELNRKVRDGERYVAPNEDYWAVVADSHPSGALEMEMLLSHCGSLNEKQKKWVQYTFFHMLTLSEIAKVENVSESAVKKWRKGAKEKLRQLKLE
;
A
#
# COMPACT_ATOMS: atom_id res chain seq x y z
N MET A 1 -30.69 4.48 39.52
CA MET A 1 -29.75 3.85 38.57
C MET A 1 -28.40 4.39 38.97
N GLU A 2 -27.51 3.56 39.52
CA GLU A 2 -26.13 4.03 39.71
C GLU A 2 -25.56 4.34 38.33
N PRO A 3 -24.85 5.46 38.17
CA PRO A 3 -24.24 5.77 36.89
C PRO A 3 -23.21 4.68 36.59
N PHE A 4 -23.27 4.10 35.38
CA PHE A 4 -22.36 3.03 34.94
C PHE A 4 -20.87 3.37 35.17
N THR A 5 -20.53 4.65 35.25
CA THR A 5 -19.20 5.13 35.62
C THR A 5 -18.71 4.59 36.96
N GLU A 6 -19.56 4.55 38.00
CA GLU A 6 -19.19 4.03 39.33
C GLU A 6 -18.97 2.50 39.29
N LEU A 7 -19.82 1.80 38.54
CA LEU A 7 -19.64 0.36 38.30
C LEU A 7 -18.33 0.08 37.52
N ALA A 8 -18.03 0.88 36.50
CA ALA A 8 -16.82 0.73 35.70
C ALA A 8 -15.55 0.92 36.54
N GLU A 9 -15.53 1.90 37.45
CA GLU A 9 -14.41 2.13 38.37
C GLU A 9 -14.18 0.90 39.27
N ASN A 10 -15.26 0.34 39.85
CA ASN A 10 -15.18 -0.83 40.73
C ASN A 10 -14.64 -2.10 40.04
N TYR A 11 -14.87 -2.24 38.73
CA TYR A 11 -14.52 -3.43 37.97
C TYR A 11 -13.31 -3.24 37.03
N THR A 12 -12.68 -2.07 37.03
CA THR A 12 -11.49 -1.76 36.22
C THR A 12 -10.36 -2.78 36.46
N ASN A 13 -10.08 -3.13 37.72
CA ASN A 13 -9.07 -4.13 38.06
C ASN A 13 -9.41 -5.53 37.53
N MET A 14 -10.70 -5.87 37.45
CA MET A 14 -11.15 -7.14 36.88
C MET A 14 -10.86 -7.19 35.38
N ILE A 15 -11.13 -6.10 34.65
CA ILE A 15 -10.85 -6.00 33.21
C ILE A 15 -9.34 -6.15 32.97
N HIS A 16 -8.50 -5.42 33.70
CA HIS A 16 -7.04 -5.57 33.59
C HIS A 16 -6.58 -6.99 33.91
N LYS A 17 -7.15 -7.63 34.95
CA LYS A 17 -6.85 -9.02 35.29
C LYS A 17 -7.20 -9.97 34.14
N VAL A 18 -8.33 -9.77 33.45
CA VAL A 18 -8.71 -10.59 32.28
C VAL A 18 -7.72 -10.39 31.13
N ILE A 19 -7.34 -9.14 30.83
CA ILE A 19 -6.35 -8.81 29.79
C ILE A 19 -5.03 -9.55 30.06
N HIS A 20 -4.53 -9.49 31.29
CA HIS A 20 -3.32 -10.21 31.70
C HIS A 20 -3.50 -11.74 31.63
N THR A 21 -4.65 -12.25 32.06
CA THR A 21 -4.96 -13.69 32.04
C THR A 21 -4.97 -14.25 30.61
N LEU A 22 -5.51 -13.48 29.66
CA LEU A 22 -5.56 -13.83 28.24
C LEU A 22 -4.24 -13.57 27.52
N ARG A 23 -3.20 -13.08 28.21
CA ARG A 23 -1.87 -12.76 27.64
C ARG A 23 -1.97 -11.81 26.45
N ILE A 24 -2.84 -10.82 26.56
CA ILE A 24 -2.97 -9.77 25.56
C ILE A 24 -1.82 -8.79 25.80
N TYR A 25 -0.87 -8.68 24.85
CA TYR A 25 0.31 -7.82 24.96
C TYR A 25 0.24 -6.58 24.07
N GLN A 26 -0.71 -6.53 23.14
CA GLN A 26 -0.89 -5.45 22.18
C GLN A 26 -2.31 -4.92 22.25
N HIS A 27 -2.51 -3.66 21.85
CA HIS A 27 -3.83 -3.02 21.81
C HIS A 27 -4.57 -3.03 23.17
N HIS A 28 -3.84 -2.84 24.27
CA HIS A 28 -4.38 -2.88 25.63
C HIS A 28 -5.59 -1.96 25.84
N GLU A 29 -5.54 -0.73 25.31
CA GLU A 29 -6.64 0.23 25.42
C GLU A 29 -7.91 -0.26 24.71
N GLU A 30 -7.76 -0.88 23.54
CA GLU A 30 -8.89 -1.43 22.78
C GLU A 30 -9.55 -2.58 23.55
N TYR A 31 -8.75 -3.51 24.08
CA TYR A 31 -9.26 -4.60 24.91
C TYR A 31 -9.85 -4.11 26.22
N TYR A 32 -9.33 -3.02 26.79
CA TYR A 32 -9.94 -2.37 27.95
C TYR A 32 -11.35 -1.86 27.63
N GLN A 33 -11.52 -1.17 26.49
CA GLN A 33 -12.84 -0.72 26.02
C GLN A 33 -13.80 -1.88 25.74
N ILE A 34 -13.32 -2.95 25.11
CA ILE A 34 -14.12 -4.18 24.92
C ILE A 34 -14.56 -4.75 26.28
N GLY A 35 -13.69 -4.69 27.28
CA GLY A 35 -14.01 -5.10 28.65
C GLY A 35 -15.08 -4.23 29.29
N LEU A 36 -15.04 -2.92 29.11
CA LEU A 36 -16.07 -1.99 29.59
C LEU A 36 -17.43 -2.25 28.92
N ILE A 37 -17.44 -2.42 27.60
CA ILE A 37 -18.66 -2.76 26.85
C ILE A 37 -19.23 -4.10 27.34
N ALA A 38 -18.36 -5.10 27.53
CA ALA A 38 -18.78 -6.41 28.03
C ALA A 38 -19.32 -6.34 29.47
N LEU A 39 -18.74 -5.50 30.33
CA LEU A 39 -19.23 -5.25 31.68
C LEU A 39 -20.61 -4.59 31.65
N TRP A 40 -20.81 -3.59 30.79
CA TRP A 40 -22.11 -2.94 30.61
C TRP A 40 -23.17 -3.93 30.14
N GLU A 41 -22.88 -4.71 29.10
CA GLU A 41 -23.80 -5.75 28.62
C GLU A 41 -24.10 -6.81 29.69
N ALA A 42 -23.11 -7.19 30.50
CA ALA A 42 -23.30 -8.12 31.60
C ALA A 42 -24.25 -7.52 32.65
N HIS A 43 -24.07 -6.24 33.00
CA HIS A 43 -24.95 -5.56 33.95
C HIS A 43 -26.41 -5.53 33.48
N GLU A 44 -26.65 -5.21 32.21
CA GLU A 44 -28.00 -5.17 31.63
C GLU A 44 -28.69 -6.54 31.55
N ARG A 45 -27.91 -7.63 31.45
CA ARG A 45 -28.41 -9.00 31.26
C ARG A 45 -28.40 -9.83 32.53
N PHE A 46 -27.88 -9.28 33.62
CA PHE A 46 -27.75 -10.01 34.87
C PHE A 46 -29.13 -10.17 35.53
N GLU A 47 -29.39 -11.38 36.02
CA GLU A 47 -30.59 -11.69 36.79
C GLU A 47 -30.13 -12.08 38.20
N ASP A 48 -30.58 -11.32 39.21
CA ASP A 48 -30.13 -11.44 40.60
C ASP A 48 -30.45 -12.81 41.24
N ASP A 49 -31.39 -13.57 40.66
CA ASP A 49 -31.74 -14.91 41.10
C ASP A 49 -30.71 -15.99 40.68
N LYS A 50 -29.78 -15.66 39.78
CA LYS A 50 -28.78 -16.59 39.22
C LYS A 50 -27.43 -16.58 39.92
N GLY A 51 -27.26 -15.78 40.99
CA GLY A 51 -26.07 -15.80 41.85
C GLY A 51 -25.41 -14.43 42.00
N ASP A 52 -24.09 -14.41 42.15
CA ASP A 52 -23.32 -13.17 42.32
C ASP A 52 -22.91 -12.55 40.97
N PHE A 53 -22.97 -11.22 40.88
CA PHE A 53 -22.60 -10.50 39.66
C PHE A 53 -21.12 -10.63 39.30
N ALA A 54 -20.21 -10.61 40.26
CA ALA A 54 -18.77 -10.54 39.98
C ALA A 54 -18.21 -11.77 39.22
N PRO A 55 -18.52 -13.03 39.59
CA PRO A 55 -18.15 -14.21 38.81
C PRO A 55 -18.78 -14.25 37.42
N TYR A 56 -20.03 -13.78 37.31
CA TYR A 56 -20.75 -13.67 36.04
C TYR A 56 -20.07 -12.66 35.10
N ALA A 57 -19.84 -11.43 35.59
CA ALA A 57 -19.16 -10.37 34.87
C ALA A 57 -17.77 -10.79 34.41
N TYR A 58 -16.98 -11.44 35.28
CA TYR A 58 -15.65 -11.96 34.92
C TYR A 58 -15.73 -12.93 33.73
N SER A 59 -16.67 -13.88 33.79
CA SER A 59 -16.86 -14.88 32.73
C SER A 59 -17.31 -14.25 31.42
N TYR A 60 -18.23 -13.28 31.50
CA TYR A 60 -18.76 -12.55 30.35
C TYR A 60 -17.68 -11.70 29.66
N ILE A 61 -16.93 -10.91 30.44
CA ILE A 61 -15.82 -10.08 29.95
C ILE A 61 -14.76 -10.96 29.28
N LYS A 62 -14.34 -12.04 29.94
CA LYS A 62 -13.36 -12.98 29.40
C LYS A 62 -13.84 -13.61 28.09
N GLY A 63 -15.11 -14.01 28.01
CA GLY A 63 -15.69 -14.57 26.80
C GLY A 63 -15.70 -13.58 25.62
N LYS A 64 -16.09 -12.33 25.87
CA LYS A 64 -16.10 -11.27 24.85
C LYS A 64 -14.70 -10.95 24.34
N MET A 65 -13.71 -10.81 25.22
CA MET A 65 -12.32 -10.59 24.80
C MET A 65 -11.74 -11.77 24.01
N LEU A 66 -12.07 -13.01 24.40
CA LEU A 66 -11.63 -14.20 23.68
C LEU A 66 -12.26 -14.27 22.28
N HIS A 67 -13.53 -13.89 22.15
CA HIS A 67 -14.18 -13.79 20.84
C HIS A 67 -13.46 -12.79 19.93
N GLU A 68 -13.08 -11.63 20.46
CA GLU A 68 -12.34 -10.63 19.70
C GLU A 68 -10.95 -11.11 19.28
N LEU A 69 -10.21 -11.78 20.19
CA LEU A 69 -8.92 -12.40 19.85
C LEU A 69 -9.04 -13.36 18.67
N ASN A 70 -10.03 -14.27 18.72
CA ASN A 70 -10.27 -15.22 17.64
C ASN A 70 -10.67 -14.54 16.32
N ARG A 71 -11.42 -13.43 16.39
CA ARG A 71 -11.76 -12.62 15.23
C ARG A 71 -10.50 -12.02 14.59
N LYS A 72 -9.62 -11.40 15.37
CA LYS A 72 -8.38 -10.79 14.87
C LYS A 72 -7.42 -11.80 14.26
N VAL A 73 -7.31 -13.01 14.82
CA VAL A 73 -6.51 -14.09 14.23
C VAL A 73 -7.04 -14.45 12.84
N ARG A 74 -8.35 -14.66 12.71
CA ARG A 74 -8.99 -14.95 11.41
C ARG A 74 -8.85 -13.82 10.41
N ASP A 75 -8.90 -12.57 10.86
CA ASP A 75 -8.74 -11.41 9.99
C ASP A 75 -7.29 -11.24 9.53
N GLY A 76 -6.31 -11.55 10.40
CA GLY A 76 -4.88 -11.59 10.04
C GLY A 76 -4.53 -12.68 9.02
N GLU A 77 -5.24 -13.81 9.03
CA GLU A 77 -5.12 -14.83 7.97
C GLU A 77 -5.65 -14.35 6.61
N ARG A 78 -6.57 -13.38 6.61
CA ARG A 78 -7.18 -12.82 5.39
C ARG A 78 -6.44 -11.59 4.88
N TYR A 79 -5.81 -10.82 5.77
CA TYR A 79 -5.07 -9.61 5.45
C TYR A 79 -3.59 -9.79 5.79
N VAL A 80 -2.81 -10.21 4.80
CA VAL A 80 -1.35 -10.15 4.87
C VAL A 80 -0.92 -8.73 4.49
N ALA A 81 -0.35 -7.99 5.43
CA ALA A 81 0.34 -6.75 5.11
C ALA A 81 1.50 -7.09 4.15
N PRO A 82 1.54 -6.53 2.94
CA PRO A 82 2.62 -6.84 2.01
C PRO A 82 3.95 -6.38 2.61
N ASN A 83 4.86 -7.33 2.82
CA ASN A 83 6.25 -7.07 3.19
C ASN A 83 6.96 -6.29 2.05
N GLU A 84 8.05 -5.61 2.35
CA GLU A 84 8.98 -5.02 1.38
C GLU A 84 9.34 -6.00 0.25
N ASP A 85 9.51 -7.30 0.56
CA ASP A 85 9.73 -8.35 -0.43
C ASP A 85 8.58 -8.50 -1.45
N TYR A 86 7.33 -8.24 -1.03
CA TYR A 86 6.19 -8.23 -1.95
C TYR A 86 6.31 -7.08 -2.95
N TRP A 87 6.75 -5.90 -2.50
CA TRP A 87 6.96 -4.75 -3.38
C TRP A 87 8.10 -4.98 -4.36
N ALA A 88 9.14 -5.72 -3.97
CA ALA A 88 10.24 -6.10 -4.85
C ALA A 88 9.79 -7.00 -6.01
N VAL A 89 8.76 -7.84 -5.81
CA VAL A 89 8.19 -8.72 -6.84
C VAL A 89 7.22 -7.97 -7.77
N VAL A 90 6.54 -6.94 -7.25
CA VAL A 90 5.61 -6.10 -8.03
C VAL A 90 6.34 -5.01 -8.82
N ALA A 91 7.56 -4.65 -8.42
CA ALA A 91 8.42 -3.80 -9.22
C ALA A 91 8.65 -4.47 -10.58
N ASP A 92 8.18 -3.80 -11.64
CA ASP A 92 8.28 -4.29 -13.01
C ASP A 92 9.72 -4.68 -13.32
N SER A 93 9.97 -5.99 -13.41
CA SER A 93 11.29 -6.57 -13.65
C SER A 93 11.67 -6.52 -15.13
N HIS A 94 10.86 -5.89 -15.98
CA HIS A 94 11.15 -5.68 -17.39
C HIS A 94 11.75 -4.28 -17.64
N PRO A 95 13.08 -4.13 -17.70
CA PRO A 95 13.68 -3.00 -18.40
C PRO A 95 13.60 -3.28 -19.89
N SER A 96 12.42 -3.26 -20.50
CA SER A 96 12.36 -3.45 -21.94
C SER A 96 11.45 -2.44 -22.59
N GLY A 97 11.94 -1.20 -22.62
CA GLY A 97 11.60 -0.24 -23.67
C GLY A 97 11.97 -0.73 -25.09
N ALA A 98 12.27 -2.01 -25.28
CA ALA A 98 12.62 -2.62 -26.56
C ALA A 98 11.43 -2.62 -27.51
N LEU A 99 10.22 -2.92 -27.01
CA LEU A 99 9.00 -2.85 -27.81
C LEU A 99 8.69 -1.39 -28.18
N GLU A 100 8.82 -0.46 -27.24
CA GLU A 100 8.61 0.96 -27.42
C GLU A 100 9.63 1.55 -28.41
N MET A 101 10.89 1.09 -28.34
CA MET A 101 11.93 1.44 -29.31
C MET A 101 11.61 0.90 -30.69
N GLU A 102 11.18 -0.37 -30.78
CA GLU A 102 10.81 -1.00 -32.04
C GLU A 102 9.60 -0.30 -32.68
N MET A 103 8.57 0.00 -31.89
CA MET A 103 7.41 0.78 -32.30
C MET A 103 7.81 2.20 -32.74
N LEU A 104 8.73 2.87 -32.05
CA LEU A 104 9.21 4.20 -32.44
C LEU A 104 9.96 4.15 -33.78
N LEU A 105 10.84 3.15 -33.96
CA LEU A 105 11.68 3.03 -35.15
C LEU A 105 10.91 2.50 -36.37
N SER A 106 9.81 1.76 -36.20
CA SER A 106 8.96 1.30 -37.31
C SER A 106 8.40 2.46 -38.14
N HIS A 107 8.17 3.61 -37.52
CA HIS A 107 7.71 4.84 -38.18
C HIS A 107 8.84 5.64 -38.85
N CYS A 108 10.10 5.19 -38.71
CA CYS A 108 11.30 5.92 -39.15
C CYS A 108 11.95 5.33 -40.41
N GLY A 109 11.22 4.54 -41.21
CA GLY A 109 11.77 3.83 -42.38
C GLY A 109 12.49 4.71 -43.41
N SER A 110 12.05 5.95 -43.61
CA SER A 110 12.65 6.89 -44.59
C SER A 110 13.89 7.63 -44.07
N LEU A 111 14.20 7.50 -42.77
CA LEU A 111 15.29 8.22 -42.10
C LEU A 111 16.61 7.48 -42.30
N ASN A 112 17.71 8.22 -42.43
CA ASN A 112 19.04 7.62 -42.37
C ASN A 112 19.47 7.39 -40.91
N GLU A 113 20.57 6.67 -40.72
CA GLU A 113 21.04 6.28 -39.38
C GLU A 113 21.26 7.46 -38.43
N LYS A 114 21.81 8.58 -38.91
CA LYS A 114 22.02 9.79 -38.08
C LYS A 114 20.69 10.44 -37.69
N GLN A 115 19.69 10.39 -38.56
CA GLN A 115 18.34 10.88 -38.30
C GLN A 115 17.58 9.97 -37.32
N LYS A 116 17.70 8.64 -37.47
CA LYS A 116 17.14 7.65 -36.53
C LYS A 116 17.75 7.80 -35.14
N LYS A 117 19.08 7.94 -35.06
CA LYS A 117 19.79 8.24 -33.79
C LYS A 117 19.23 9.48 -33.10
N TRP A 118 19.00 10.57 -33.85
CA TRP A 118 18.37 11.76 -33.27
C TRP A 118 16.98 11.46 -32.70
N VAL A 119 16.13 10.70 -33.42
CA VAL A 119 14.79 10.31 -32.93
C VAL A 119 14.91 9.48 -31.65
N GLN A 120 15.75 8.45 -31.67
CA GLN A 120 16.01 7.58 -30.51
C GLN A 120 16.47 8.39 -29.29
N TYR A 121 17.52 9.21 -29.45
CA TYR A 121 18.05 9.97 -28.32
C TYR A 121 17.08 11.01 -27.77
N THR A 122 16.35 11.70 -28.64
CA THR A 122 15.42 12.76 -28.20
C THR A 122 14.12 12.20 -27.61
N PHE A 123 13.53 11.16 -28.21
CA PHE A 123 12.18 10.72 -27.83
C PHE A 123 12.16 9.50 -26.93
N PHE A 124 13.21 8.68 -26.94
CA PHE A 124 13.30 7.51 -26.07
C PHE A 124 14.23 7.78 -24.87
N HIS A 125 15.38 8.40 -25.09
CA HIS A 125 16.34 8.71 -24.02
C HIS A 125 16.21 10.13 -23.44
N MET A 126 15.28 10.96 -23.95
CA MET A 126 15.00 12.33 -23.48
C MET A 126 16.23 13.27 -23.46
N LEU A 127 17.21 13.01 -24.32
CA LEU A 127 18.44 13.81 -24.39
C LEU A 127 18.22 15.12 -25.15
N THR A 128 18.82 16.19 -24.64
CA THR A 128 18.94 17.48 -25.31
C THR A 128 19.93 17.41 -26.48
N LEU A 129 19.88 18.39 -27.38
CA LEU A 129 20.80 18.44 -28.53
C LEU A 129 22.28 18.54 -28.12
N SER A 130 22.57 19.19 -26.99
CA SER A 130 23.92 19.31 -26.45
C SER A 130 24.42 17.98 -25.88
N GLU A 131 23.56 17.24 -25.20
CA GLU A 131 23.88 15.90 -24.68
C GLU A 131 24.10 14.90 -25.81
N ILE A 132 23.26 14.94 -26.85
CA ILE A 132 23.46 14.10 -28.05
C ILE A 132 24.80 14.42 -28.72
N ALA A 133 25.15 15.70 -28.83
CA ALA A 133 26.42 16.13 -29.41
C ALA A 133 27.62 15.58 -28.62
N LYS A 134 27.53 15.57 -27.28
CA LYS A 134 28.55 14.98 -26.40
C LYS A 134 28.62 13.45 -26.55
N VAL A 135 27.47 12.75 -26.54
CA VAL A 135 27.40 11.28 -26.65
C VAL A 135 27.96 10.78 -27.99
N GLU A 136 27.60 11.46 -29.09
CA GLU A 136 28.05 11.09 -30.44
C GLU A 136 29.39 11.71 -30.84
N ASN A 137 30.00 12.51 -29.95
CA ASN A 137 31.24 13.25 -30.20
C ASN A 137 31.21 14.08 -31.50
N VAL A 138 30.15 14.87 -31.68
CA VAL A 138 29.92 15.75 -32.83
C VAL A 138 29.58 17.17 -32.38
N SER A 139 29.55 18.14 -33.30
CA SER A 139 29.07 19.48 -32.98
C SER A 139 27.54 19.52 -32.81
N GLU A 140 27.05 20.43 -31.97
CA GLU A 140 25.60 20.68 -31.85
C GLU A 140 24.95 21.07 -33.19
N SER A 141 25.71 21.75 -34.07
CA SER A 141 25.28 22.09 -35.42
C SER A 141 25.02 20.85 -36.28
N ALA A 142 25.81 19.79 -36.12
CA ALA A 142 25.58 18.51 -36.79
C ALA A 142 24.29 17.85 -36.29
N VAL A 143 24.04 17.84 -34.98
CA VAL A 143 22.80 17.28 -34.41
C VAL A 143 21.57 18.09 -34.85
N LYS A 144 21.68 19.43 -34.92
CA LYS A 144 20.63 20.30 -35.49
C LYS A 144 20.33 19.94 -36.95
N LYS A 145 21.35 19.58 -37.74
CA LYS A 145 21.17 19.10 -39.14
C LYS A 145 20.45 17.75 -39.18
N TRP A 146 20.77 16.81 -38.29
CA TRP A 146 20.07 15.52 -38.19
C TRP A 146 18.59 15.73 -37.87
N ARG A 147 18.28 16.55 -36.85
CA ARG A 147 16.92 16.94 -36.48
C ARG A 147 16.14 17.56 -37.64
N LYS A 148 16.75 18.53 -38.34
CA LYS A 148 16.09 19.22 -39.47
C LYS A 148 15.71 18.20 -40.56
N GLY A 149 16.66 17.39 -41.00
CA GLY A 149 16.41 16.41 -42.05
C GLY A 149 15.45 15.29 -41.65
N ALA A 150 15.47 14.87 -40.37
CA ALA A 150 14.49 13.91 -39.85
C ALA A 150 13.06 14.48 -39.89
N LYS A 151 12.87 15.72 -39.42
CA LYS A 151 11.56 16.39 -39.43
C LYS A 151 11.01 16.62 -40.84
N GLU A 152 11.86 16.96 -41.80
CA GLU A 152 11.45 17.15 -43.21
C GLU A 152 10.90 15.85 -43.80
N LYS A 153 11.62 14.73 -43.62
CA LYS A 153 11.20 13.42 -44.11
C LYS A 153 9.96 12.86 -43.41
N LEU A 154 9.87 13.02 -42.09
CA LEU A 154 8.70 12.58 -41.32
C LEU A 154 7.43 13.40 -41.67
N ARG A 155 7.58 14.64 -42.13
CA ARG A 155 6.45 15.46 -42.61
C ARG A 155 5.93 15.00 -43.97
N GLN A 156 6.82 14.57 -44.86
CA GLN A 156 6.44 14.07 -46.18
C GLN A 156 5.59 12.78 -46.08
N LEU A 157 5.92 11.90 -45.13
CA LEU A 157 5.15 10.68 -44.84
C LEU A 157 3.72 10.92 -44.30
N LYS A 158 3.39 12.13 -43.83
CA LYS A 158 2.03 12.48 -43.38
C LYS A 158 1.14 13.06 -44.49
N LEU A 159 1.70 13.27 -45.69
CA LEU A 159 1.04 13.92 -46.83
C LEU A 159 0.66 12.93 -47.95
N GLU A 160 0.86 11.63 -47.71
CA GLU A 160 0.39 10.49 -48.52
C GLU A 160 -0.61 9.68 -47.69
#